data_AF-A0A958ZY20-F1
#
_entry.id   AF-A0A958ZY20-F1
#
_cell.length_a   1.000
_cell.length_b   1.000
_cell.length_c   1.000
_cell.angle_alpha   90.00
_cell.angle_beta   90.00
_cell.angle_gamma   90.00
#
_symmetry.space_group_name_H-M   'P 1'
#
loop_
_entity.id
_entity.type
_entity.pdbx_description
1 polymer ?
#
loop_
_entity_poly.entity_id
_entity_poly.type
_entity_poly.pdbx_seq_one_letter_code
_entity_poly.pdbx_strand_id
1 'polypeptide(L)'
;MKRFIYLLYYLKKLDRKLFSKFLTHVSKNIGKSRLVILVDVFTSSIRYNISLMDYFYFRFYKLDKEERKTYAGTGFMYEYQLKMNPAETRGILEDKILFFEKYQPFINRKRLTLLELIENEELIEQVSNREKLVLKSSTGQVGAEVEVIKIRDFSTKSLIDHMIKNNFNLIEEFVIQHDELMKLSPSGLNTVRIITQLYDGKVEFLGARLRISVNSFVDNLGAGNIAAPVDVGTGKIYSNAVYSDITKDEVERHPVSNELIVGFQIPQWEKTLKMIQKVAQLHPENRSIGWDIAITNNGPELIEGNHNWCKLLWQLPVKQGLKGMLSKYYEA
;
A
#
# COMPACT_ATOMS: atom_id res chain seq x y z
N MET A 1 -23.02 -19.56 -3.65
CA MET A 1 -21.93 -20.51 -3.32
C MET A 1 -20.60 -19.82 -3.00
N LYS A 2 -20.01 -19.01 -3.90
CA LYS A 2 -18.70 -18.34 -3.67
C LYS A 2 -18.60 -17.54 -2.37
N ARG A 3 -19.61 -16.72 -2.05
CA ARG A 3 -19.58 -15.87 -0.83
C ARG A 3 -19.54 -16.65 0.49
N PHE A 4 -20.12 -17.85 0.52
CA PHE A 4 -20.04 -18.71 1.70
C PHE A 4 -18.62 -19.29 1.87
N ILE A 5 -17.99 -19.69 0.75
CA ILE A 5 -16.58 -20.12 0.73
C ILE A 5 -15.67 -18.99 1.21
N TYR A 6 -15.90 -17.76 0.74
CA TYR A 6 -15.16 -16.58 1.22
C TYR A 6 -15.35 -16.35 2.71
N LEU A 7 -16.58 -16.49 3.23
CA LEU A 7 -16.83 -16.38 4.66
C LEU A 7 -16.03 -17.40 5.48
N LEU A 8 -16.00 -18.67 5.06
CA LEU A 8 -15.19 -19.71 5.70
C LEU A 8 -13.69 -19.37 5.67
N TYR A 9 -13.21 -18.85 4.54
CA TYR A 9 -11.82 -18.39 4.41
C TYR A 9 -11.53 -17.22 5.36
N TYR A 10 -12.42 -16.23 5.45
CA TYR A 10 -12.29 -15.09 6.36
C TYR A 10 -12.25 -15.54 7.82
N LEU A 11 -13.08 -16.49 8.22
CA LEU A 11 -13.06 -17.09 9.56
C LEU A 11 -11.74 -17.81 9.86
N LYS A 12 -11.18 -18.51 8.87
CA LYS A 12 -9.89 -19.21 9.01
C LYS A 12 -8.72 -18.24 9.18
N LYS A 13 -8.73 -17.10 8.49
CA LYS A 13 -7.64 -16.10 8.49
C LYS A 13 -7.84 -14.94 9.48
N LEU A 14 -8.92 -14.96 10.26
CA LEU A 14 -9.29 -13.85 11.14
C LEU A 14 -8.27 -13.66 12.26
N ASP A 15 -7.74 -12.44 12.40
CA ASP A 15 -7.11 -12.01 13.64
C ASP A 15 -8.19 -11.86 14.73
N ARG A 16 -8.35 -12.90 15.55
CA ARG A 16 -9.37 -12.97 16.58
C ARG A 16 -9.16 -11.93 17.68
N LYS A 17 -7.91 -11.53 17.97
CA LYS A 17 -7.62 -10.54 19.00
C LYS A 17 -8.06 -9.16 18.53
N LEU A 18 -7.65 -8.77 17.32
CA LEU A 18 -8.03 -7.49 16.72
C LEU A 18 -9.55 -7.40 16.49
N PHE A 19 -10.16 -8.48 15.98
CA PHE A 19 -11.61 -8.55 15.81
C PHE A 19 -12.37 -8.36 17.13
N SER A 20 -11.94 -9.03 18.21
CA SER A 20 -12.56 -8.87 19.53
C SER A 20 -12.39 -7.46 20.10
N LYS A 21 -11.23 -6.83 19.87
CA LYS A 21 -10.97 -5.42 20.22
C LYS A 21 -11.98 -4.51 19.52
N PHE A 22 -12.12 -4.62 18.20
CA PHE A 22 -13.03 -3.78 17.42
C PHE A 22 -14.49 -4.02 17.75
N LEU A 23 -14.90 -5.28 17.92
CA LEU A 23 -16.26 -5.62 18.32
C LEU A 23 -16.62 -4.99 19.67
N THR A 24 -15.72 -5.06 20.66
CA THR A 24 -15.90 -4.44 21.97
C THR A 24 -15.99 -2.93 21.86
N HIS A 25 -15.10 -2.31 21.11
CA HIS A 25 -15.08 -0.86 20.90
C HIS A 25 -16.37 -0.36 20.25
N VAL A 26 -16.81 -0.99 19.15
CA VAL A 26 -18.06 -0.63 18.47
C VAL A 26 -19.27 -0.85 19.38
N SER A 27 -19.34 -1.99 20.08
CA SER A 27 -20.43 -2.29 21.01
C SER A 27 -20.62 -1.21 22.06
N LYS A 28 -19.52 -0.73 22.65
CA LYS A 28 -19.54 0.39 23.60
C LYS A 28 -19.99 1.71 22.94
N ASN A 29 -19.41 2.04 21.79
CA ASN A 29 -19.66 3.33 21.14
C ASN A 29 -21.09 3.51 20.59
N ILE A 30 -21.71 2.44 20.10
CA ILE A 30 -23.07 2.52 19.51
C ILE A 30 -24.18 2.02 20.45
N GLY A 31 -23.82 1.58 21.67
CA GLY A 31 -24.78 1.09 22.65
C GLY A 31 -25.52 -0.20 22.26
N LYS A 32 -24.99 -1.00 21.32
CA LYS A 32 -25.57 -2.28 20.90
C LYS A 32 -24.80 -3.45 21.48
N SER A 33 -25.50 -4.55 21.78
CA SER A 33 -24.85 -5.78 22.26
C SER A 33 -23.92 -6.36 21.20
N ARG A 34 -22.86 -7.05 21.65
CA ARG A 34 -21.90 -7.72 20.76
C ARG A 34 -22.59 -8.73 19.83
N LEU A 35 -23.63 -9.42 20.31
CA LEU A 35 -24.37 -10.40 19.51
C LEU A 35 -25.08 -9.75 18.32
N VAL A 36 -25.74 -8.60 18.54
CA VAL A 36 -26.40 -7.85 17.46
C VAL A 36 -25.40 -7.41 16.40
N ILE A 37 -24.22 -6.92 16.82
CA ILE A 37 -23.16 -6.52 15.89
C ILE A 37 -22.59 -7.72 15.15
N LEU A 38 -22.39 -8.86 15.82
CA LEU A 38 -21.91 -10.09 15.17
C LEU A 38 -22.86 -10.54 14.07
N VAL A 39 -24.17 -10.55 14.34
CA VAL A 39 -25.18 -10.90 13.32
C VAL A 39 -25.10 -9.94 12.13
N ASP A 40 -24.94 -8.63 12.37
CA ASP A 40 -24.78 -7.66 11.27
C ASP A 40 -23.46 -7.87 10.49
N VAL A 41 -22.35 -8.19 11.17
CA VAL A 41 -21.06 -8.53 10.53
C VAL A 41 -21.22 -9.71 9.57
N PHE A 42 -21.81 -10.81 10.03
CA PHE A 42 -21.99 -12.02 9.22
C PHE A 42 -22.95 -11.80 8.05
N THR A 43 -24.10 -11.17 8.31
CA THR A 43 -25.09 -10.87 7.26
C THR A 43 -24.54 -9.89 6.24
N SER A 44 -23.79 -8.87 6.68
CA SER A 44 -23.12 -7.92 5.79
C SER A 44 -22.01 -8.58 4.95
N SER A 45 -21.22 -9.48 5.51
CA SER A 45 -20.20 -10.23 4.77
C SER A 45 -20.80 -10.99 3.58
N ILE A 46 -21.90 -11.70 3.81
CA ILE A 46 -22.60 -12.46 2.76
C ILE A 46 -23.31 -11.53 1.78
N ARG A 47 -24.01 -10.49 2.28
CA ARG A 47 -24.83 -9.60 1.44
C ARG A 47 -24.00 -8.69 0.54
N TYR A 48 -22.92 -8.11 1.06
CA TYR A 48 -22.14 -7.07 0.38
C TYR A 48 -20.77 -7.56 -0.13
N ASN A 49 -20.45 -8.85 0.02
CA ASN A 49 -19.18 -9.46 -0.44
C ASN A 49 -17.93 -8.82 0.20
N ILE A 50 -18.01 -8.57 1.50
CA ILE A 50 -16.97 -7.94 2.33
C ILE A 50 -16.38 -8.97 3.31
N SER A 51 -15.16 -8.75 3.80
CA SER A 51 -14.62 -9.53 4.93
C SER A 51 -15.28 -9.12 6.25
N LEU A 52 -15.09 -9.93 7.29
CA LEU A 52 -15.56 -9.60 8.63
C LEU A 52 -14.88 -8.34 9.19
N MET A 53 -13.63 -8.10 8.83
CA MET A 53 -12.88 -6.92 9.25
C MET A 53 -13.27 -5.67 8.47
N ASP A 54 -13.63 -5.82 7.18
CA ASP A 54 -14.09 -4.69 6.35
C ASP A 54 -15.31 -4.00 6.97
N TYR A 55 -16.19 -4.75 7.65
CA TYR A 55 -17.34 -4.20 8.37
C TYR A 55 -16.91 -3.13 9.39
N PHE A 56 -15.83 -3.40 10.13
CA PHE A 56 -15.30 -2.48 11.13
C PHE A 56 -14.56 -1.33 10.46
N TYR A 57 -13.65 -1.65 9.55
CA TYR A 57 -12.82 -0.65 8.86
C TYR A 57 -13.65 0.40 8.15
N PHE A 58 -14.67 -0.01 7.39
CA PHE A 58 -15.56 0.89 6.66
C PHE A 58 -16.74 1.36 7.50
N ARG A 59 -16.74 1.10 8.81
CA ARG A 59 -17.76 1.57 9.76
C ARG A 59 -19.19 1.23 9.32
N PHE A 60 -19.42 0.02 8.78
CA PHE A 60 -20.72 -0.40 8.25
C PHE A 60 -21.87 -0.25 9.26
N TYR A 61 -21.57 -0.36 10.56
CA TYR A 61 -22.52 -0.14 11.65
C TYR A 61 -23.10 1.30 11.72
N LYS A 62 -22.55 2.26 10.97
CA LYS A 62 -23.07 3.63 10.82
C LYS A 62 -23.78 3.87 9.48
N LEU A 63 -23.67 2.94 8.54
CA LEU A 63 -24.12 3.09 7.16
C LEU A 63 -25.47 2.41 6.92
N ASP A 64 -26.28 3.00 6.06
CA ASP A 64 -27.51 2.40 5.56
C ASP A 64 -27.25 1.33 4.48
N LYS A 65 -28.33 0.73 3.96
CA LYS A 65 -28.23 -0.36 2.98
C LYS A 65 -27.72 0.10 1.62
N GLU A 66 -28.01 1.31 1.18
CA GLU A 66 -27.58 1.82 -0.12
C GLU A 66 -26.12 2.26 -0.06
N GLU A 67 -25.72 2.96 1.00
CA GLU A 67 -24.33 3.32 1.26
C GLU A 67 -23.44 2.07 1.31
N ARG A 68 -23.85 1.02 2.05
CA ARG A 68 -23.09 -0.24 2.15
C ARG A 68 -22.84 -0.91 0.80
N LYS A 69 -23.74 -0.76 -0.19
CA LYS A 69 -23.54 -1.34 -1.54
C LYS A 69 -22.41 -0.66 -2.31
N THR A 70 -22.11 0.60 -2.00
CA THR A 70 -21.07 1.39 -2.69
C THR A 70 -19.66 0.98 -2.30
N TYR A 71 -19.46 0.19 -1.24
CA TYR A 71 -18.13 -0.22 -0.80
C TYR A 71 -17.61 -1.44 -1.55
N ALA A 72 -16.37 -1.34 -2.02
CA ALA A 72 -15.63 -2.43 -2.63
C ALA A 72 -14.98 -3.27 -1.52
N GLY A 73 -15.66 -4.35 -1.13
CA GLY A 73 -15.22 -5.29 -0.11
C GLY A 73 -14.14 -6.28 -0.58
N THR A 74 -13.63 -7.10 0.35
CA THR A 74 -12.53 -8.04 0.08
C THR A 74 -12.87 -9.03 -1.02
N GLY A 75 -14.08 -9.59 -1.01
CA GLY A 75 -14.50 -10.57 -2.02
C GLY A 75 -14.63 -9.92 -3.40
N PHE A 76 -15.28 -8.76 -3.47
CA PHE A 76 -15.41 -8.01 -4.73
C PHE A 76 -14.04 -7.64 -5.31
N MET A 77 -13.14 -7.10 -4.48
CA MET A 77 -11.83 -6.67 -4.92
C MET A 77 -10.96 -7.83 -5.37
N TYR A 78 -11.04 -8.99 -4.70
CA TYR A 78 -10.37 -10.20 -5.14
C TYR A 78 -10.81 -10.62 -6.55
N GLU A 79 -12.11 -10.67 -6.80
CA GLU A 79 -12.66 -11.02 -8.12
C GLU A 79 -12.26 -9.97 -9.19
N TYR A 80 -12.36 -8.68 -8.85
CA TYR A 80 -11.97 -7.59 -9.74
C TYR A 80 -10.50 -7.65 -10.13
N GLN A 81 -9.61 -7.80 -9.14
CA GLN A 81 -8.16 -7.78 -9.36
C GLN A 81 -7.69 -9.01 -10.13
N LEU A 82 -8.31 -10.18 -9.95
CA LEU A 82 -8.04 -11.35 -10.78
C LEU A 82 -8.38 -11.11 -12.26
N LYS A 83 -9.48 -10.40 -12.55
CA LYS A 83 -9.86 -10.05 -13.92
C LYS A 83 -8.96 -8.97 -14.52
N MET A 84 -8.58 -7.98 -13.71
CA MET A 84 -7.77 -6.86 -14.20
C MET A 84 -6.29 -7.19 -14.32
N ASN A 85 -5.77 -8.05 -13.45
CA ASN A 85 -4.37 -8.47 -13.41
C ASN A 85 -4.31 -10.00 -13.37
N PRO A 86 -4.39 -10.65 -14.55
CA PRO A 86 -4.37 -12.11 -14.66
C PRO A 86 -3.16 -12.75 -13.97
N ALA A 87 -3.33 -13.96 -13.46
CA ALA A 87 -2.28 -14.66 -12.72
C ALA A 87 -1.07 -14.97 -13.61
N GLU A 88 -1.32 -15.18 -14.90
CA GLU A 88 -0.34 -15.50 -15.94
C GLU A 88 0.63 -14.34 -16.20
N THR A 89 0.22 -13.11 -15.89
CA THR A 89 0.97 -11.90 -16.27
C THR A 89 1.37 -11.01 -15.10
N ARG A 90 0.71 -11.14 -13.94
CA ARG A 90 0.99 -10.27 -12.79
C ARG A 90 2.30 -10.60 -12.06
N GLY A 91 3.00 -11.67 -12.43
CA GLY A 91 4.29 -12.04 -11.85
C GLY A 91 5.34 -10.92 -11.93
N ILE A 92 5.28 -10.07 -12.97
CA ILE A 92 6.08 -8.85 -13.12
C ILE A 92 5.95 -7.88 -11.93
N LEU A 93 4.80 -7.87 -11.27
CA LEU A 93 4.50 -7.01 -10.13
C LEU A 93 4.82 -7.68 -8.78
N GLU A 94 4.96 -9.01 -8.77
CA GLU A 94 5.23 -9.80 -7.55
C GLU A 94 6.74 -9.96 -7.32
N ASP A 95 7.52 -10.15 -8.39
CA ASP A 95 8.98 -10.29 -8.33
C ASP A 95 9.64 -8.91 -8.43
N LYS A 96 10.30 -8.49 -7.34
CA LYS A 96 10.95 -7.18 -7.25
C LYS A 96 12.13 -7.01 -8.21
N ILE A 97 12.85 -8.08 -8.54
CA ILE A 97 13.99 -8.03 -9.46
C ILE A 97 13.46 -7.83 -10.88
N LEU A 98 12.48 -8.65 -11.28
CA LEU A 98 11.83 -8.52 -12.58
C LEU A 98 11.11 -7.18 -12.73
N PHE A 99 10.43 -6.71 -11.68
CA PHE A 99 9.82 -5.38 -11.64
C PHE A 99 10.88 -4.30 -11.91
N PHE A 100 12.00 -4.36 -11.19
CA PHE A 100 13.08 -3.39 -11.35
C PHE A 100 13.59 -3.36 -12.79
N GLU A 101 13.83 -4.53 -13.41
CA GLU A 101 14.30 -4.63 -14.79
C GLU A 101 13.31 -4.05 -15.81
N LYS A 102 12.01 -4.34 -15.65
CA LYS A 102 10.97 -3.90 -16.58
C LYS A 102 10.63 -2.42 -16.46
N TYR A 103 10.77 -1.85 -15.26
CA TYR A 103 10.47 -0.46 -14.98
C TYR A 103 11.72 0.41 -14.73
N GLN A 104 12.92 -0.10 -15.04
CA GLN A 104 14.21 0.56 -14.77
C GLN A 104 14.27 2.03 -15.18
N PRO A 105 13.71 2.48 -16.33
CA PRO A 105 13.73 3.89 -16.71
C PRO A 105 13.01 4.85 -15.75
N PHE A 106 12.22 4.32 -14.81
CA PHE A 106 11.43 5.07 -13.82
C PHE A 106 11.92 4.85 -12.38
N ILE A 107 13.05 4.14 -12.23
CA ILE A 107 13.67 3.80 -10.95
C ILE A 107 15.07 4.40 -10.94
N ASN A 108 15.31 5.36 -10.03
CA ASN A 108 16.58 6.09 -9.97
C ASN A 108 17.61 5.38 -9.08
N ARG A 109 17.16 4.69 -8.02
CA ARG A 109 18.05 3.92 -7.15
C ARG A 109 18.68 2.76 -7.90
N LYS A 110 19.91 2.43 -7.56
CA LYS A 110 20.57 1.20 -8.03
C LYS A 110 20.17 0.01 -7.17
N ARG A 111 20.35 -1.18 -7.74
CA ARG A 111 20.13 -2.47 -7.08
C ARG A 111 21.29 -3.42 -7.32
N LEU A 112 21.44 -4.40 -6.43
CA LEU A 112 22.38 -5.50 -6.56
C LEU A 112 21.75 -6.75 -5.97
N THR A 113 21.83 -7.89 -6.66
CA THR A 113 21.34 -9.16 -6.12
C THR A 113 22.44 -9.84 -5.31
N LEU A 114 22.05 -10.74 -4.41
CA LEU A 114 23.00 -11.53 -3.62
C LEU A 114 23.93 -12.37 -4.52
N LEU A 115 23.41 -12.92 -5.62
CA LEU A 115 24.21 -13.73 -6.54
C LEU A 115 25.28 -12.89 -7.24
N GLU A 116 24.91 -11.72 -7.76
CA GLU A 116 25.87 -10.79 -8.37
C GLU A 116 26.96 -10.38 -7.36
N LEU A 117 26.58 -10.12 -6.11
CA LEU A 117 27.55 -9.74 -5.07
C LEU A 117 28.51 -10.88 -4.69
N ILE A 118 28.03 -12.14 -4.70
CA ILE A 118 28.89 -13.31 -4.47
C ILE A 118 29.85 -13.53 -5.64
N GLU A 119 29.41 -13.28 -6.87
CA GLU A 119 30.26 -13.40 -8.07
C GLU A 119 31.34 -12.31 -8.13
N ASN A 120 31.00 -11.09 -7.73
CA ASN A 120 31.94 -9.98 -7.67
C ASN A 120 31.64 -9.04 -6.48
N GLU A 121 32.43 -9.17 -5.42
CA GLU A 121 32.31 -8.38 -4.20
C GLU A 121 32.49 -6.86 -4.43
N GLU A 122 33.21 -6.44 -5.47
CA GLU A 122 33.43 -5.01 -5.79
C GLU A 122 32.15 -4.32 -6.26
N LEU A 123 31.14 -5.07 -6.71
CA LEU A 123 29.86 -4.51 -7.15
C LEU A 123 29.10 -3.79 -6.01
N ILE A 124 29.46 -4.05 -4.75
CA ILE A 124 28.90 -3.31 -3.61
C ILE A 124 29.11 -1.80 -3.76
N GLU A 125 30.20 -1.36 -4.40
CA GLU A 125 30.51 0.05 -4.63
C GLU A 125 29.45 0.77 -5.48
N GLN A 126 28.71 0.02 -6.30
CA GLN A 126 27.69 0.60 -7.14
C GLN A 126 26.48 1.08 -6.33
N VAL A 127 26.15 0.39 -5.24
CA VAL A 127 25.00 0.69 -4.35
C VAL A 127 25.41 1.37 -3.04
N SER A 128 26.70 1.46 -2.73
CA SER A 128 27.23 2.00 -1.48
C SER A 128 27.35 3.52 -1.42
N ASN A 129 26.90 4.25 -2.44
CA ASN A 129 27.01 5.72 -2.52
C ASN A 129 26.21 6.47 -1.41
N ARG A 130 25.58 5.73 -0.50
CA ARG A 130 24.81 6.21 0.63
C ARG A 130 25.23 5.44 1.90
N GLU A 131 25.18 6.11 3.05
CA GLU A 131 25.50 5.49 4.35
C GLU A 131 24.61 4.28 4.71
N LYS A 132 23.45 4.15 4.05
CA LYS A 132 22.45 3.14 4.31
C LYS A 132 22.11 2.34 3.06
N LEU A 133 21.86 1.06 3.26
CA LEU A 133 21.35 0.13 2.24
C LEU A 133 20.02 -0.47 2.70
N VAL A 134 19.23 -0.89 1.72
CA VAL A 134 17.97 -1.60 1.97
C VAL A 134 18.13 -3.04 1.49
N LEU A 135 18.01 -4.00 2.40
CA LEU A 135 18.02 -5.44 2.12
C LEU A 135 16.59 -5.94 1.99
N LYS A 136 16.30 -6.74 0.96
CA LYS A 136 14.96 -7.24 0.67
C LYS A 136 14.96 -8.69 0.19
N SER A 137 13.85 -9.38 0.40
CA SER A 137 13.52 -10.62 -0.29
C SER A 137 12.70 -10.31 -1.54
N SER A 138 13.09 -10.85 -2.69
CA SER A 138 12.51 -10.48 -4.00
C SER A 138 11.08 -11.01 -4.20
N THR A 139 10.69 -12.10 -3.54
CA THR A 139 9.43 -12.83 -3.78
C THR A 139 8.59 -13.13 -2.52
N GLY A 140 8.85 -12.46 -1.40
CA GLY A 140 8.21 -12.74 -0.10
C GLY A 140 6.90 -11.99 0.21
N GLN A 141 6.07 -12.62 1.07
CA GLN A 141 4.93 -12.01 1.83
C GLN A 141 5.01 -12.30 3.35
N VAL A 142 6.12 -12.86 3.86
CA VAL A 142 6.22 -13.36 5.25
C VAL A 142 7.62 -13.11 5.82
N GLY A 143 7.71 -12.32 6.91
CA GLY A 143 8.95 -11.98 7.63
C GLY A 143 9.25 -10.47 7.62
N ALA A 144 10.42 -10.07 8.13
CA ALA A 144 10.94 -8.72 7.89
C ALA A 144 11.42 -8.64 6.44
N GLU A 145 10.50 -8.33 5.52
CA GLU A 145 10.75 -8.27 4.07
C GLU A 145 11.76 -7.21 3.65
N VAL A 146 12.03 -6.26 4.55
CA VAL A 146 12.87 -5.10 4.33
C VAL A 146 13.66 -4.82 5.59
N GLU A 147 14.98 -4.74 5.48
CA GLU A 147 15.88 -4.26 6.54
C GLU A 147 16.68 -3.06 6.03
N VAL A 148 16.81 -2.03 6.85
CA VAL A 148 17.69 -0.89 6.56
C VAL A 148 18.94 -1.02 7.42
N ILE A 149 20.09 -1.22 6.77
CA ILE A 149 21.38 -1.35 7.45
C ILE A 149 22.25 -0.11 7.19
N LYS A 150 23.22 0.13 8.07
CA LYS A 150 24.30 1.07 7.79
C LYS A 150 25.46 0.31 7.16
N ILE A 151 25.93 0.75 6.01
CA ILE A 151 26.95 0.01 5.28
C ILE A 151 28.26 -0.11 6.07
N ARG A 152 28.63 0.94 6.83
CA ARG A 152 29.84 0.97 7.66
C ARG A 152 29.88 -0.09 8.77
N ASP A 153 28.75 -0.69 9.10
CA ASP A 153 28.66 -1.72 10.15
C ASP A 153 28.97 -3.13 9.58
N PHE A 154 29.22 -3.25 8.27
CA PHE A 154 29.48 -4.50 7.57
C PHE A 154 30.73 -4.41 6.66
N SER A 155 31.52 -5.48 6.62
CA SER A 155 32.34 -5.81 5.45
C SER A 155 31.50 -6.53 4.39
N THR A 156 31.92 -6.55 3.12
CA THR A 156 31.19 -7.24 2.04
C THR A 156 30.89 -8.70 2.38
N LYS A 157 31.88 -9.43 2.89
CA LYS A 157 31.71 -10.81 3.34
C LYS A 157 30.67 -10.95 4.46
N SER A 158 30.75 -10.11 5.49
CA SER A 158 29.77 -10.15 6.59
C SER A 158 28.35 -9.75 6.14
N LEU A 159 28.24 -8.91 5.12
CA LEU A 159 26.97 -8.53 4.51
C LEU A 159 26.35 -9.72 3.76
N ILE A 160 27.14 -10.43 2.95
CA ILE A 160 26.72 -11.66 2.27
C ILE A 160 26.23 -12.70 3.29
N ASP A 161 27.01 -12.95 4.34
CA ASP A 161 26.63 -13.90 5.40
C ASP A 161 25.31 -13.49 6.09
N HIS A 162 25.14 -12.19 6.37
CA HIS A 162 23.91 -11.65 6.95
C HIS A 162 22.71 -11.80 6.01
N MET A 163 22.89 -11.53 4.71
CA MET A 163 21.83 -11.69 3.71
C MET A 163 21.40 -13.16 3.58
N ILE A 164 22.34 -14.10 3.50
CA ILE A 164 22.04 -15.54 3.46
C ILE A 164 21.28 -15.97 4.71
N LYS A 165 21.79 -15.61 5.89
CA LYS A 165 21.19 -15.99 7.18
C LYS A 165 19.75 -15.49 7.33
N ASN A 166 19.46 -14.29 6.82
CA ASN A 166 18.15 -13.66 6.96
C ASN A 166 17.27 -13.79 5.70
N ASN A 167 17.70 -14.56 4.70
CA ASN A 167 16.99 -14.78 3.43
C ASN A 167 16.72 -13.49 2.61
N PHE A 168 17.66 -12.55 2.63
CA PHE A 168 17.67 -11.41 1.72
C PHE A 168 18.42 -11.78 0.45
N ASN A 169 17.87 -11.41 -0.71
CA ASN A 169 18.49 -11.68 -2.01
C ASN A 169 18.61 -10.44 -2.90
N LEU A 170 18.17 -9.29 -2.41
CA LEU A 170 18.21 -8.00 -3.11
C LEU A 170 18.73 -6.91 -2.17
N ILE A 171 19.64 -6.10 -2.68
CA ILE A 171 20.13 -4.85 -2.10
C ILE A 171 19.62 -3.72 -2.99
N GLU A 172 19.10 -2.66 -2.39
CA GLU A 172 18.78 -1.41 -3.07
C GLU A 172 19.43 -0.23 -2.34
N GLU A 173 19.76 0.83 -3.08
CA GLU A 173 20.17 2.10 -2.46
C GLU A 173 19.03 2.65 -1.59
N PHE A 174 19.39 3.26 -0.46
CA PHE A 174 18.42 3.92 0.41
C PHE A 174 17.85 5.18 -0.25
N VAL A 175 16.55 5.18 -0.49
CA VAL A 175 15.83 6.32 -1.07
C VAL A 175 15.63 7.42 -0.04
N ILE A 176 16.08 8.63 -0.37
CA ILE A 176 15.87 9.84 0.44
C ILE A 176 14.69 10.59 -0.18
N GLN A 177 13.60 10.70 0.57
CA GLN A 177 12.43 11.46 0.15
C GLN A 177 12.70 12.98 0.18
N HIS A 178 11.83 13.73 -0.49
CA HIS A 178 11.88 15.16 -0.62
C HIS A 178 11.86 15.88 0.74
N ASP A 179 12.52 17.03 0.84
CA ASP A 179 12.70 17.76 2.10
C ASP A 179 11.36 18.11 2.79
N GLU A 180 10.36 18.55 2.04
CA GLU A 180 8.99 18.78 2.56
C GLU A 180 8.34 17.53 3.17
N LEU A 181 8.57 16.33 2.60
CA LEU A 181 8.10 15.08 3.20
C LEU A 181 8.92 14.70 4.43
N MET A 182 10.24 15.01 4.45
CA MET A 182 11.08 14.84 5.63
C MET A 182 10.60 15.71 6.80
N LYS A 183 10.16 16.95 6.54
CA LYS A 183 9.52 17.80 7.56
C LYS A 183 8.24 17.16 8.08
N LEU A 184 7.38 16.70 7.17
CA LEU A 184 6.11 16.07 7.53
C LEU A 184 6.30 14.83 8.41
N SER A 185 7.13 13.88 7.98
CA SER A 185 7.52 12.72 8.79
C SER A 185 8.87 12.13 8.34
N PRO A 186 9.94 12.23 9.17
CA PRO A 186 11.26 11.70 8.83
C PRO A 186 11.44 10.22 9.22
N SER A 187 10.43 9.59 9.84
CA SER A 187 10.58 8.26 10.45
C SER A 187 10.76 7.14 9.43
N GLY A 188 10.11 7.23 8.29
CA GLY A 188 10.23 6.26 7.20
C GLY A 188 10.01 6.92 5.84
N LEU A 189 10.10 6.12 4.79
CA LEU A 189 9.79 6.57 3.43
C LEU A 189 8.28 6.70 3.28
N ASN A 190 7.78 7.92 3.10
CA ASN A 190 6.36 8.23 2.94
C ASN A 190 6.04 8.21 1.44
N THR A 191 5.46 7.12 0.94
CA THR A 191 5.13 7.01 -0.48
C THR A 191 3.72 7.50 -0.79
N VAL A 192 3.54 7.98 -2.02
CA VAL A 192 2.22 8.19 -2.59
C VAL A 192 1.79 6.91 -3.31
N ARG A 193 0.67 6.33 -2.90
CA ARG A 193 -0.05 5.30 -3.64
C ARG A 193 -0.93 5.97 -4.70
N ILE A 194 -0.65 5.75 -5.98
CA ILE A 194 -1.51 6.17 -7.10
C ILE A 194 -2.12 4.93 -7.74
N ILE A 195 -3.45 4.87 -7.82
CA ILE A 195 -4.16 3.73 -8.38
C ILE A 195 -4.62 4.09 -9.79
N THR A 196 -4.25 3.27 -10.76
CA THR A 196 -4.63 3.45 -12.16
C THR A 196 -5.48 2.29 -12.67
N GLN A 197 -6.28 2.58 -13.68
CA GLN A 197 -6.93 1.62 -14.55
C GLN A 197 -6.51 1.88 -16.00
N LEU A 198 -6.03 0.87 -16.70
CA LEU A 198 -5.89 0.89 -18.16
C LEU A 198 -7.17 0.31 -18.77
N TYR A 199 -7.83 1.10 -19.60
CA TYR A 199 -9.06 0.73 -20.29
C TYR A 199 -9.09 1.41 -21.67
N ASP A 200 -9.34 0.64 -22.73
CA ASP A 200 -9.31 1.12 -24.13
C ASP A 200 -8.06 1.94 -24.49
N GLY A 201 -6.89 1.46 -24.04
CA GLY A 201 -5.60 2.11 -24.27
C GLY A 201 -5.40 3.43 -23.51
N LYS A 202 -6.33 3.81 -22.63
CA LYS A 202 -6.24 5.03 -21.81
C LYS A 202 -6.02 4.70 -20.34
N VAL A 203 -5.13 5.47 -19.72
CA VAL A 203 -4.86 5.39 -18.27
C VAL A 203 -5.83 6.33 -17.55
N GLU A 204 -6.72 5.75 -16.74
CA GLU A 204 -7.58 6.47 -15.82
C GLU A 204 -7.01 6.41 -14.39
N PHE A 205 -7.03 7.54 -13.69
CA PHE A 205 -6.63 7.60 -12.28
C PHE A 205 -7.83 7.36 -11.37
N LEU A 206 -7.78 6.32 -10.56
CA LEU A 206 -8.84 5.95 -9.62
C LEU A 206 -8.69 6.62 -8.24
N GLY A 207 -7.52 7.23 -7.98
CA GLY A 207 -7.26 8.01 -6.77
C GLY A 207 -5.80 7.97 -6.33
N ALA A 208 -5.44 8.87 -5.43
CA ALA A 208 -4.11 8.95 -4.82
C ALA A 208 -4.18 9.08 -3.30
N ARG A 209 -3.25 8.42 -2.58
CA ARG A 209 -3.17 8.45 -1.12
C ARG A 209 -1.72 8.64 -0.70
N LEU A 210 -1.46 9.57 0.22
CA LEU A 210 -0.17 9.64 0.89
C LEU A 210 -0.21 8.73 2.11
N ARG A 211 0.71 7.77 2.19
CA ARG A 211 0.97 7.06 3.44
C ARG A 211 2.02 7.84 4.23
N ILE A 212 1.74 8.06 5.52
CA ILE A 212 2.59 8.86 6.40
C ILE A 212 2.97 8.00 7.60
N SER A 213 4.28 7.78 7.74
CA SER A 213 4.88 7.01 8.82
C SER A 213 4.69 7.69 10.18
N VAL A 214 4.38 6.92 11.22
CA VAL A 214 4.25 7.41 12.60
C VAL A 214 5.18 6.60 13.50
N ASN A 215 6.35 7.15 13.84
CA ASN A 215 7.40 6.46 14.61
C ASN A 215 7.75 5.06 14.07
N SER A 216 7.67 4.88 12.75
CA SER A 216 7.89 3.60 12.08
C SER A 216 8.77 3.78 10.85
N PHE A 217 9.68 2.84 10.63
CA PHE A 217 10.50 2.79 9.42
C PHE A 217 9.80 2.10 8.25
N VAL A 218 8.66 1.44 8.50
CA VAL A 218 7.91 0.67 7.49
C VAL A 218 6.75 1.50 6.95
N ASP A 219 6.57 1.52 5.63
CA ASP A 219 5.46 2.21 4.96
C ASP A 219 4.20 1.33 4.83
N ASN A 220 3.56 1.04 5.96
CA ASN A 220 2.34 0.22 5.99
C ASN A 220 1.29 0.79 6.95
N LEU A 221 0.07 1.03 6.45
CA LEU A 221 -1.06 1.51 7.26
C LEU A 221 -1.36 0.59 8.46
N GLY A 222 -1.22 -0.73 8.29
CA GLY A 222 -1.42 -1.71 9.35
C GLY A 222 -0.38 -1.67 10.47
N ALA A 223 0.77 -1.02 10.25
CA ALA A 223 1.84 -0.86 11.23
C ALA A 223 1.59 0.30 12.22
N GLY A 224 0.40 0.92 12.18
CA GLY A 224 0.06 2.07 13.02
C GLY A 224 0.36 3.43 12.40
N ASN A 225 0.75 3.44 11.13
CA ASN A 225 0.86 4.65 10.30
C ASN A 225 -0.51 5.23 9.97
N ILE A 226 -0.52 6.41 9.35
CA ILE A 226 -1.72 7.07 8.85
C ILE A 226 -1.69 7.18 7.33
N ALA A 227 -2.87 7.34 6.72
CA ALA A 227 -2.99 7.66 5.30
C ALA A 227 -3.94 8.83 5.08
N ALA A 228 -3.62 9.69 4.14
CA ALA A 228 -4.40 10.88 3.80
C ALA A 228 -4.83 10.86 2.33
N PRO A 229 -6.04 11.36 2.01
CA PRO A 229 -6.50 11.45 0.64
C PRO A 229 -5.83 12.62 -0.08
N VAL A 230 -5.25 12.33 -1.25
CA VAL A 230 -4.66 13.32 -2.14
C VAL A 230 -5.61 13.55 -3.30
N ASP A 231 -5.92 14.81 -3.58
CA ASP A 231 -6.67 15.19 -4.77
C ASP A 231 -5.78 14.98 -6.00
N VAL A 232 -6.27 14.22 -6.99
CA VAL A 232 -5.44 13.84 -8.15
C VAL A 232 -5.15 15.04 -9.05
N GLY A 233 -6.07 16.00 -9.16
CA GLY A 233 -5.89 17.17 -10.04
C GLY A 233 -4.85 18.16 -9.51
N THR A 234 -4.75 18.31 -8.19
CA THR A 234 -3.92 19.33 -7.54
C THR A 234 -2.71 18.76 -6.81
N GLY A 235 -2.76 17.50 -6.38
CA GLY A 235 -1.74 16.89 -5.52
C GLY A 235 -1.80 17.38 -4.08
N LYS A 236 -2.91 18.00 -3.67
CA LYS A 236 -3.09 18.54 -2.32
C LYS A 236 -3.88 17.56 -1.46
N ILE A 237 -3.47 17.41 -0.20
CA ILE A 237 -4.26 16.68 0.79
C ILE A 237 -5.48 17.52 1.18
N TYR A 238 -6.68 16.96 1.09
CA TYR A 238 -7.92 17.72 1.28
C TYR A 238 -8.78 17.25 2.46
N SER A 239 -8.36 16.23 3.21
CA SER A 239 -9.07 15.74 4.39
C SER A 239 -8.11 15.12 5.40
N ASN A 240 -8.59 14.93 6.63
CA ASN A 240 -7.83 14.37 7.74
C ASN A 240 -7.25 12.99 7.38
N ALA A 241 -6.06 12.70 7.91
CA ALA A 241 -5.45 11.39 7.80
C ALA A 241 -6.11 10.40 8.76
N VAL A 242 -6.15 9.13 8.36
CA VAL A 242 -6.85 8.07 9.08
C VAL A 242 -5.90 6.94 9.45
N TYR A 243 -6.17 6.30 10.59
CA TYR A 243 -5.60 5.00 10.94
C TYR A 243 -6.50 3.87 10.44
N SER A 244 -5.94 2.69 10.15
CA SER A 244 -6.75 1.48 10.02
C SER A 244 -7.30 0.97 11.36
N ASP A 245 -6.66 1.34 12.48
CA ASP A 245 -7.16 1.06 13.82
C ASP A 245 -8.38 1.95 14.11
N ILE A 246 -9.57 1.36 14.04
CA ILE A 246 -10.83 2.10 14.19
C ILE A 246 -11.04 2.65 15.61
N THR A 247 -10.19 2.30 16.58
CA THR A 247 -10.23 2.85 17.93
C THR A 247 -9.46 4.15 18.07
N LYS A 248 -8.80 4.62 17.01
CA LYS A 248 -8.11 5.90 16.96
C LYS A 248 -8.94 6.89 16.14
N ASP A 249 -8.92 8.14 16.58
CA ASP A 249 -9.49 9.24 15.81
C ASP A 249 -8.60 9.59 14.62
N GLU A 250 -9.22 10.21 13.64
CA GLU A 250 -8.51 10.83 12.51
C GLU A 250 -7.73 12.06 12.97
N VAL A 251 -6.70 12.42 12.21
CA VAL A 251 -5.77 13.48 12.58
C VAL A 251 -5.60 14.50 11.46
N GLU A 252 -5.68 15.77 11.82
CA GLU A 252 -5.38 16.91 10.93
C GLU A 252 -3.88 17.22 10.89
N ARG A 253 -3.17 16.91 11.98
CA ARG A 253 -1.73 17.11 12.16
C ARG A 253 -1.02 15.79 12.40
N HIS A 254 0.23 15.69 11.96
CA HIS A 254 1.03 14.51 12.20
C HIS A 254 1.27 14.33 13.72
N PRO A 255 0.98 13.17 14.31
CA PRO A 255 0.98 12.98 15.77
C PRO A 255 2.34 13.13 16.46
N VAL A 256 3.45 13.16 15.71
CA VAL A 256 4.81 13.26 16.26
C VAL A 256 5.46 14.60 15.93
N SER A 257 5.49 14.97 14.65
CA SER A 257 6.09 16.25 14.19
C SER A 257 5.16 17.45 14.36
N ASN A 258 3.86 17.21 14.59
CA ASN A 258 2.81 18.23 14.69
C ASN A 258 2.60 19.07 13.40
N GLU A 259 3.23 18.68 12.30
CA GLU A 259 3.06 19.29 10.99
C GLU A 259 1.63 19.15 10.49
N LEU A 260 1.12 20.18 9.80
CA LEU A 260 -0.22 20.15 9.24
C LEU A 260 -0.28 19.20 8.04
N ILE A 261 -1.17 18.21 8.09
CA ILE A 261 -1.37 17.25 7.00
C ILE A 261 -2.38 17.81 5.99
N VAL A 262 -3.50 18.35 6.48
CA VAL A 262 -4.53 18.90 5.60
C VAL A 262 -4.00 20.15 4.91
N GLY A 263 -4.08 20.15 3.58
CA GLY A 263 -3.54 21.20 2.74
C GLY A 263 -2.06 21.03 2.38
N PHE A 264 -1.37 19.99 2.85
CA PHE A 264 -0.03 19.67 2.40
C PHE A 264 -0.03 19.39 0.89
N GLN A 265 0.88 20.04 0.16
CA GLN A 265 1.06 19.85 -1.27
C GLN A 265 2.13 18.80 -1.50
N ILE A 266 1.79 17.71 -2.21
CA ILE A 266 2.79 16.74 -2.64
C ILE A 266 3.76 17.43 -3.62
N PRO A 267 5.08 17.45 -3.32
CA PRO A 267 6.05 18.03 -4.22
C PRO A 267 6.09 17.30 -5.56
N GLN A 268 6.45 18.02 -6.63
CA GLN A 268 6.66 17.45 -7.98
C GLN A 268 5.44 16.72 -8.58
N TRP A 269 4.22 17.05 -8.14
CA TRP A 269 3.01 16.31 -8.48
C TRP A 269 2.78 16.11 -9.97
N GLU A 270 2.92 17.17 -10.78
CA GLU A 270 2.74 17.06 -12.23
C GLU A 270 3.73 16.09 -12.89
N LYS A 271 4.99 16.07 -12.42
CA LYS A 271 6.00 15.12 -12.91
C LYS A 271 5.61 13.69 -12.52
N THR A 272 5.09 13.50 -11.32
CA THR A 272 4.60 12.20 -10.83
C THR A 272 3.46 11.66 -11.69
N LEU A 273 2.45 12.47 -12.01
CA LEU A 273 1.34 12.03 -12.86
C LEU A 273 1.79 11.66 -14.27
N LYS A 274 2.67 12.48 -14.88
CA LYS A 274 3.25 12.19 -16.20
C LYS A 274 4.05 10.89 -16.20
N MET A 275 4.81 10.63 -15.14
CA MET A 275 5.55 9.38 -14.96
C MET A 275 4.58 8.19 -14.92
N ILE A 276 3.55 8.25 -14.08
CA ILE A 276 2.59 7.15 -13.90
C ILE A 276 1.74 6.88 -15.14
N GLN A 277 1.40 7.91 -15.92
CA GLN A 277 0.74 7.71 -17.22
C GLN A 277 1.56 6.83 -18.17
N LYS A 278 2.89 6.97 -18.18
CA LYS A 278 3.78 6.15 -19.01
C LYS A 278 3.94 4.75 -18.42
N VAL A 279 4.23 4.68 -17.11
CA VAL A 279 4.43 3.41 -16.38
C VAL A 279 3.23 2.48 -16.55
N ALA A 280 2.00 3.00 -16.41
CA ALA A 280 0.78 2.21 -16.49
C ALA A 280 0.46 1.66 -17.91
N GLN A 281 1.20 2.09 -18.94
CA GLN A 281 1.01 1.62 -20.32
C GLN A 281 2.04 0.56 -20.76
N LEU A 282 3.14 0.38 -20.02
CA LEU A 282 4.23 -0.52 -20.44
C LEU A 282 3.80 -1.99 -20.48
N HIS A 283 2.94 -2.37 -19.55
CA HIS A 283 2.50 -3.75 -19.32
C HIS A 283 0.97 -3.81 -19.35
N PRO A 284 0.34 -3.62 -20.54
CA PRO A 284 -1.10 -3.46 -20.67
C PRO A 284 -1.91 -4.70 -20.27
N GLU A 285 -1.27 -5.85 -20.12
CA GLU A 285 -1.84 -7.07 -19.58
C GLU A 285 -2.23 -6.97 -18.10
N ASN A 286 -1.58 -6.07 -17.34
CA ASN A 286 -1.92 -5.77 -15.95
C ASN A 286 -2.63 -4.42 -15.88
N ARG A 287 -3.97 -4.46 -15.86
CA ARG A 287 -4.80 -3.28 -16.15
C ARG A 287 -5.12 -2.44 -14.93
N SER A 288 -5.02 -2.93 -13.71
CA SER A 288 -5.39 -2.16 -12.52
C SER A 288 -4.32 -2.23 -11.45
N ILE A 289 -3.50 -1.19 -11.31
CA ILE A 289 -2.30 -1.25 -10.48
C ILE A 289 -2.29 -0.09 -9.49
N GLY A 290 -1.90 -0.39 -8.26
CA GLY A 290 -1.53 0.61 -7.26
C GLY A 290 -0.03 0.80 -7.26
N TRP A 291 0.41 1.92 -7.80
CA TRP A 291 1.81 2.32 -7.87
C TRP A 291 2.21 3.00 -6.58
N ASP A 292 3.34 2.60 -6.01
CA ASP A 292 3.97 3.32 -4.92
C ASP A 292 5.11 4.16 -5.45
N ILE A 293 5.04 5.46 -5.16
CA ILE A 293 6.00 6.43 -5.64
C ILE A 293 6.65 7.11 -4.43
N ALA A 294 7.97 7.10 -4.40
CA ALA A 294 8.74 8.01 -3.56
C ALA A 294 8.90 9.34 -4.28
N ILE A 295 8.63 10.43 -3.57
CA ILE A 295 8.92 11.78 -4.08
C ILE A 295 10.27 12.18 -3.52
N THR A 296 11.26 12.44 -4.36
CA THR A 296 12.62 12.84 -3.97
C THR A 296 12.93 14.24 -4.46
N ASN A 297 14.00 14.89 -3.98
CA ASN A 297 14.43 16.19 -4.51
C ASN A 297 14.85 16.12 -6.00
N ASN A 298 15.22 14.95 -6.51
CA ASN A 298 15.66 14.76 -7.90
C ASN A 298 14.52 14.40 -8.87
N GLY A 299 13.36 14.00 -8.36
CA GLY A 299 12.30 13.42 -9.19
C GLY A 299 11.38 12.50 -8.41
N PRO A 300 10.18 12.19 -8.93
CA PRO A 300 9.46 11.00 -8.50
C PRO A 300 10.25 9.74 -8.88
N GLU A 301 10.16 8.73 -8.04
CA GLU A 301 10.79 7.43 -8.25
C GLU A 301 9.80 6.30 -7.95
N LEU A 302 9.71 5.33 -8.87
CA LEU A 302 8.84 4.18 -8.69
C LEU A 302 9.44 3.19 -7.67
N ILE A 303 8.67 2.82 -6.67
CA ILE A 303 9.09 1.87 -5.62
C ILE A 303 8.59 0.47 -5.94
N GLU A 304 7.28 0.32 -6.15
CA GLU A 304 6.64 -0.95 -6.46
C GLU A 304 5.29 -0.75 -7.20
N GLY A 305 4.83 -1.79 -7.88
CA GLY A 305 3.49 -1.86 -8.46
C GLY A 305 2.71 -2.99 -7.81
N ASN A 306 1.50 -2.68 -7.33
CA ASN A 306 0.67 -3.64 -6.59
C ASN A 306 -0.54 -4.06 -7.43
N HIS A 307 -0.62 -5.33 -7.82
CA HIS A 307 -1.81 -5.88 -8.49
C HIS A 307 -3.03 -5.97 -7.56
N ASN A 308 -2.79 -6.07 -6.25
CA ASN A 308 -3.79 -6.20 -5.19
C ASN A 308 -3.79 -4.97 -4.28
N TRP A 309 -3.84 -3.78 -4.89
CA TRP A 309 -3.50 -2.44 -4.37
C TRP A 309 -4.19 -1.90 -3.10
N CYS A 310 -4.69 -2.75 -2.21
CA CYS A 310 -5.23 -2.45 -0.89
C CYS A 310 -6.46 -1.52 -0.93
N LYS A 311 -7.63 -2.14 -1.11
CA LYS A 311 -8.94 -1.48 -1.07
C LYS A 311 -9.18 -0.62 0.19
N LEU A 312 -8.52 -0.96 1.30
CA LEU A 312 -8.62 -0.22 2.55
C LEU A 312 -7.95 1.14 2.42
N LEU A 313 -6.69 1.16 1.95
CA LEU A 313 -5.96 2.39 1.68
C LEU A 313 -6.71 3.27 0.68
N TRP A 314 -7.38 2.68 -0.31
CA TRP A 314 -8.15 3.43 -1.30
C TRP A 314 -9.41 4.10 -0.73
N GLN A 315 -10.24 3.38 0.02
CA GLN A 315 -11.57 3.88 0.45
C GLN A 315 -11.57 4.54 1.83
N LEU A 316 -10.71 4.10 2.76
CA LEU A 316 -10.75 4.55 4.14
C LEU A 316 -10.44 6.05 4.30
N PRO A 317 -9.38 6.62 3.67
CA PRO A 317 -9.03 8.03 3.86
C PRO A 317 -10.06 9.00 3.28
N VAL A 318 -10.81 8.57 2.26
CA VAL A 318 -11.89 9.37 1.66
C VAL A 318 -13.25 9.13 2.30
N LYS A 319 -13.36 8.13 3.19
CA LYS A 319 -14.56 7.83 3.97
C LYS A 319 -15.81 7.58 3.11
N GLN A 320 -15.62 7.05 1.91
CA GLN A 320 -16.68 6.77 0.94
C GLN A 320 -16.46 5.43 0.25
N GLY A 321 -17.56 4.77 -0.11
CA GLY A 321 -17.52 3.58 -0.95
C GLY A 321 -17.28 3.98 -2.40
N LEU A 322 -16.27 3.36 -3.02
CA LEU A 322 -15.83 3.73 -4.37
C LEU A 322 -16.10 2.64 -5.42
N LYS A 323 -16.83 1.59 -5.07
CA LYS A 323 -17.10 0.44 -5.95
C LYS A 323 -17.65 0.82 -7.32
N GLY A 324 -18.52 1.84 -7.37
CA GLY A 324 -19.11 2.33 -8.62
C GLY A 324 -18.07 2.80 -9.65
N MET A 325 -16.90 3.26 -9.21
CA MET A 325 -15.79 3.62 -10.10
C MET A 325 -15.21 2.41 -10.84
N LEU A 326 -15.35 1.21 -10.28
CA LEU A 326 -14.78 -0.03 -10.83
C LEU A 326 -15.78 -0.83 -11.66
N SER A 327 -17.08 -0.67 -11.40
CA SER A 327 -18.13 -1.48 -12.04
C SER A 327 -18.05 -1.45 -13.57
N LYS A 328 -17.79 -0.27 -14.17
CA LYS A 328 -17.69 -0.13 -15.63
C LYS A 328 -16.60 -1.00 -16.28
N TYR A 329 -15.51 -1.29 -15.56
CA TYR A 329 -14.43 -2.15 -16.07
C TYR A 329 -14.69 -3.62 -15.77
N TYR A 330 -15.43 -3.90 -14.70
CA TYR A 330 -15.72 -5.27 -14.29
C TYR A 330 -16.78 -5.92 -15.18
N GLU A 331 -17.73 -5.14 -15.68
CA GLU A 331 -18.84 -5.59 -16.52
C GLU A 331 -18.52 -5.56 -18.02
N ALA A 332 -17.54 -4.75 -18.44
CA ALA A 332 -16.93 -4.79 -19.77
C ALA A 332 -16.00 -6.01 -19.92
#